data_AF-A0A2X2J488-F1
#
_entry.id   AF-A0A2X2J488-F1
#
_cell.length_a   1.000
_cell.length_b   1.000
_cell.length_c   1.000
_cell.angle_alpha   90.00
_cell.angle_beta   90.00
_cell.angle_gamma   90.00
#
_symmetry.space_group_name_H-M   'P 1'
#
loop_
_entity.id
_entity.type
_entity.pdbx_description
1 polymer ?
#
loop_
_entity_poly.entity_id
_entity_poly.type
_entity_poly.pdbx_seq_one_letter_code
_entity_poly.pdbx_strand_id
1 'polypeptide(L)'
;MTRPATYTVPNEKVTVLDALGLAGDLTIYGKRENVLLVRDQQGQKELVRLNLNDSEVFRSPYFYLRQNDVLYVEPGKAKAAANNAARTQTFAIIGSLLSVLIVALTRL
;
A
#
# COMPACT_ATOMS: atom_id res chain seq x y z
N MET A 1 1.38 -2.53 -3.57
CA MET A 1 1.26 -3.31 -4.81
C MET A 1 1.65 -2.41 -5.97
N THR A 2 2.39 -2.94 -6.93
CA THR A 2 2.91 -2.16 -8.06
C THR A 2 1.88 -2.06 -9.19
N ARG A 3 0.98 -3.04 -9.31
CA ARG A 3 -0.07 -3.11 -10.35
C ARG A 3 -1.40 -3.58 -9.76
N PRO A 4 -2.21 -2.71 -9.14
CA PRO A 4 -3.54 -3.10 -8.66
C PRO A 4 -4.46 -3.39 -9.87
N ALA A 5 -4.99 -4.60 -9.94
CA ALA A 5 -5.93 -5.02 -10.98
C ALA A 5 -6.76 -6.22 -10.52
N THR A 6 -7.85 -6.51 -11.22
CA THR A 6 -8.56 -7.78 -11.11
C THR A 6 -7.84 -8.83 -11.93
N TYR A 7 -7.50 -9.96 -11.32
CA TYR A 7 -6.82 -11.06 -11.98
C TYR A 7 -7.73 -12.28 -12.06
N THR A 8 -7.97 -12.76 -13.27
CA THR A 8 -8.62 -14.05 -13.49
C THR A 8 -7.54 -15.12 -13.44
N VAL A 9 -7.61 -16.00 -12.45
CA VAL A 9 -6.63 -17.05 -12.25
C VAL A 9 -7.27 -18.38 -12.65
N PRO A 10 -6.66 -19.15 -13.57
CA PRO A 10 -7.28 -20.39 -14.09
C PRO A 10 -7.19 -21.58 -13.13
N ASN A 11 -6.42 -21.46 -12.04
CA ASN A 11 -6.11 -22.56 -11.13
C ASN A 11 -7.05 -22.57 -9.92
N GLU A 12 -7.40 -23.76 -9.41
CA GLU A 12 -8.36 -23.90 -8.30
C GLU A 12 -7.78 -23.51 -6.93
N LYS A 13 -6.44 -23.46 -6.80
CA LYS A 13 -5.75 -23.15 -5.54
C LYS A 13 -4.78 -22.00 -5.73
N VAL A 14 -5.30 -20.78 -5.63
CA VAL A 14 -4.51 -19.54 -5.64
C VAL A 14 -4.21 -19.14 -4.21
N THR A 15 -2.94 -18.87 -3.91
CA THR A 15 -2.53 -18.35 -2.60
C THR A 15 -2.49 -16.83 -2.60
N VAL A 16 -2.45 -16.25 -1.40
CA VAL A 16 -2.19 -14.81 -1.22
C VAL A 16 -0.87 -14.42 -1.88
N LEU A 17 0.17 -15.26 -1.81
CA LEU A 17 1.47 -14.98 -2.43
C LEU A 17 1.40 -14.99 -3.96
N ASP A 18 0.66 -15.92 -4.56
CA ASP A 18 0.46 -15.96 -6.01
C ASP A 18 -0.23 -14.70 -6.51
N ALA A 19 -1.29 -14.27 -5.82
CA ALA A 19 -2.01 -13.04 -6.16
C ALA A 19 -1.12 -11.80 -6.01
N LEU A 20 -0.27 -11.74 -4.98
CA LEU A 20 0.71 -10.67 -4.84
C LEU A 20 1.73 -10.69 -5.98
N GLY A 21 2.25 -11.85 -6.35
CA GLY A 21 3.16 -12.02 -7.48
C GLY A 21 2.54 -11.52 -8.79
N LEU A 22 1.30 -11.90 -9.06
CA LEU A 22 0.52 -11.42 -10.22
C LEU A 22 0.31 -9.89 -10.19
N ALA A 23 0.14 -9.31 -9.01
CA ALA A 23 0.01 -7.86 -8.78
C ALA A 23 1.35 -7.08 -8.83
N GLY A 24 2.45 -7.74 -9.20
CA GLY A 24 3.78 -7.13 -9.25
C GLY A 24 4.40 -6.91 -7.87
N ASP A 25 4.06 -7.78 -6.92
CA ASP A 25 4.51 -7.83 -5.53
C ASP A 25 4.22 -6.57 -4.71
N LEU A 26 4.56 -6.63 -3.43
CA LEU A 26 4.55 -5.52 -2.49
C LEU A 26 5.70 -4.58 -2.81
N THR A 27 5.40 -3.29 -2.93
CA THR A 27 6.44 -2.27 -3.05
C THR A 27 7.20 -2.17 -1.72
N ILE A 28 8.38 -1.53 -1.72
CA ILE A 28 9.13 -1.22 -0.49
C ILE A 28 8.33 -0.42 0.55
N TYR A 29 7.19 0.15 0.13
CA TYR A 29 6.28 0.90 0.98
C TYR A 29 5.08 0.08 1.45
N GLY A 30 4.86 -1.15 0.99
CA GLY A 30 3.75 -1.99 1.44
C GLY A 30 4.05 -2.65 2.78
N LYS A 31 3.09 -2.63 3.72
CA LYS A 31 3.23 -3.34 5.00
C LYS A 31 2.96 -4.83 4.80
N ARG A 32 4.01 -5.66 4.82
CA ARG A 32 3.90 -7.14 4.73
C ARG A 32 3.14 -7.72 5.92
N GLU A 33 3.17 -7.01 7.04
CA GLU A 33 2.57 -7.42 8.30
C GLU A 33 1.05 -7.17 8.35
N ASN A 34 0.50 -6.46 7.35
CA ASN A 34 -0.88 -6.01 7.36
C ASN A 34 -1.50 -6.03 5.96
N VAL A 35 -1.62 -7.24 5.42
CA VAL A 35 -2.40 -7.51 4.21
C VAL A 35 -3.84 -7.81 4.62
N LEU A 36 -4.77 -6.98 4.21
CA LEU A 36 -6.19 -7.13 4.50
C LEU A 36 -6.84 -7.99 3.41
N LEU A 37 -7.39 -9.12 3.80
CA LEU A 37 -8.30 -9.92 3.01
C LEU A 37 -9.74 -9.48 3.33
N VAL A 38 -10.50 -9.13 2.31
CA VAL A 38 -11.95 -8.93 2.39
C VAL A 38 -12.61 -10.09 1.66
N ARG A 39 -13.35 -10.90 2.40
CA ARG A 39 -14.04 -12.09 1.90
C ARG A 39 -15.54 -11.93 2.10
N ASP A 40 -16.32 -12.22 1.07
CA ASP A 40 -17.77 -12.24 1.18
C ASP A 40 -18.25 -13.67 1.45
N GLN A 41 -18.86 -13.89 2.61
CA GLN A 41 -19.53 -15.13 2.95
C GLN A 41 -21.02 -14.87 3.09
N GLN A 42 -21.79 -15.22 2.05
CA GLN A 42 -23.26 -15.15 2.05
C GLN A 42 -23.80 -13.74 2.40
N GLY A 43 -23.14 -12.68 1.94
CA GLY A 43 -23.55 -11.30 2.20
C GLY A 43 -22.92 -10.67 3.44
N GLN A 44 -22.17 -11.45 4.24
CA GLN A 44 -21.37 -10.94 5.34
C GLN A 44 -19.92 -10.74 4.89
N LYS A 45 -19.42 -9.51 5.03
CA LYS A 45 -18.03 -9.17 4.71
C LYS A 45 -17.13 -9.47 5.89
N GLU A 46 -16.29 -10.47 5.73
CA GLU A 46 -15.26 -10.84 6.67
C GLU A 46 -13.96 -10.10 6.31
N LEU A 47 -13.38 -9.43 7.31
CA LEU A 47 -12.15 -8.65 7.18
C LEU A 47 -11.05 -9.32 8.00
N VAL A 48 -10.09 -9.94 7.33
CA VAL A 48 -9.00 -10.69 7.97
C VAL A 48 -7.67 -10.02 7.65
N ARG A 49 -6.85 -9.79 8.68
CA ARG A 49 -5.49 -9.31 8.50
C ARG A 49 -4.51 -10.47 8.50
N LEU A 50 -3.66 -10.48 7.49
CA LEU A 50 -2.60 -11.47 7.30
C LEU A 50 -1.24 -10.79 7.46
N ASN A 51 -0.41 -11.38 8.31
CA ASN A 51 0.99 -11.03 8.44
C ASN A 51 1.82 -12.01 7.60
N LEU A 52 2.35 -11.56 6.48
CA LEU A 52 3.14 -12.39 5.57
C LEU A 52 4.59 -12.64 6.04
N ASN A 53 5.02 -11.98 7.11
CA ASN A 53 6.31 -12.25 7.75
C ASN A 53 6.20 -13.37 8.79
N ASP A 54 4.99 -13.80 9.14
CA ASP A 54 4.74 -14.85 10.13
C ASP A 54 4.54 -16.20 9.43
N SER A 55 5.26 -17.23 9.87
CA SER A 55 5.10 -18.59 9.35
C SER A 55 3.72 -19.19 9.64
N GLU A 56 3.02 -18.71 10.66
CA GLU A 56 1.66 -19.16 10.95
C GLU A 56 0.66 -18.79 9.85
N VAL A 57 1.00 -17.81 9.00
CA VAL A 57 0.15 -17.44 7.86
C VAL A 57 -0.08 -18.60 6.91
N PHE A 58 0.89 -19.52 6.76
CA PHE A 58 0.77 -20.69 5.88
C PHE A 58 -0.24 -21.72 6.40
N ARG A 59 -0.54 -21.69 7.70
CA ARG A 59 -1.53 -22.57 8.34
C ARG A 59 -2.92 -21.95 8.38
N SER A 60 -3.02 -20.66 8.05
CA SER A 60 -4.27 -19.92 8.06
C SER A 60 -5.25 -20.43 7.00
N PRO A 61 -6.55 -20.61 7.32
CA PRO A 61 -7.58 -20.95 6.32
C PRO A 61 -7.81 -19.82 5.29
N TYR A 62 -7.22 -18.66 5.51
CA TYR A 62 -7.27 -17.48 4.65
C TYR A 62 -6.05 -17.34 3.74
N PHE A 63 -5.07 -18.24 3.86
CA PHE A 63 -3.89 -18.26 2.97
C PHE A 63 -4.25 -18.60 1.52
N TYR A 64 -5.26 -19.46 1.34
CA TYR A 64 -5.85 -19.75 0.04
C TYR A 64 -7.00 -18.82 -0.23
N LEU A 65 -6.96 -18.20 -1.40
CA LEU A 65 -7.98 -17.27 -1.89
C LEU A 65 -9.17 -18.03 -2.44
N ARG A 66 -10.34 -17.43 -2.27
CA ARG A 66 -11.61 -17.86 -2.80
C ARG A 66 -12.08 -16.87 -3.86
N GLN A 67 -13.11 -17.29 -4.60
CA GLN A 67 -13.74 -16.41 -5.57
C GLN A 67 -14.25 -15.13 -4.89
N ASN A 68 -14.04 -13.99 -5.57
CA ASN A 68 -14.41 -12.66 -5.09
C ASN A 68 -13.67 -12.18 -3.83
N ASP A 69 -12.60 -12.85 -3.42
CA ASP A 69 -11.71 -12.30 -2.40
C ASP A 69 -11.03 -11.03 -2.92
N VAL A 70 -10.95 -10.02 -2.06
CA VAL A 70 -10.23 -8.77 -2.34
C VAL A 70 -9.05 -8.67 -1.40
N LEU A 71 -7.86 -8.52 -1.95
CA LEU A 71 -6.65 -8.24 -1.20
C LEU A 71 -6.34 -6.75 -1.24
N TYR A 72 -6.22 -6.17 -0.06
CA TYR A 72 -5.82 -4.78 0.13
C TYR A 72 -4.53 -4.72 0.95
N VAL A 73 -3.56 -3.96 0.45
CA VAL A 73 -2.27 -3.77 1.12
C VAL A 73 -2.18 -2.34 1.58
N GLU A 74 -2.12 -2.15 2.90
CA GLU A 74 -2.01 -0.81 3.47
C GLU A 74 -0.61 -0.21 3.19
N PRO A 75 -0.52 1.05 2.73
CA PRO A 75 0.75 1.74 2.60
C PRO A 75 1.39 2.00 3.97
N GLY A 76 2.72 1.83 4.03
CA GLY A 76 3.57 2.16 5.16
C GLY A 76 3.57 3.64 5.50
N LYS A 77 3.84 3.97 6.77
CA LYS A 77 3.97 5.36 7.27
C LYS A 77 5.02 6.16 6.48
N ALA A 78 6.05 5.49 5.95
CA ALA A 78 7.08 6.11 5.11
C ALA A 78 6.52 6.73 3.81
N LYS A 79 5.47 6.15 3.20
CA LYS A 79 4.84 6.74 2.00
C LYS A 79 4.05 8.01 2.35
N ALA A 80 3.38 8.01 3.50
CA ALA A 80 2.70 9.21 4.01
C ALA A 80 3.71 10.32 4.34
N ALA A 81 4.85 9.96 4.96
CA ALA A 81 5.91 10.91 5.29
C ALA A 81 6.68 11.43 4.05
N ALA A 82 6.97 10.58 3.06
CA ALA A 82 7.63 10.99 1.82
C ALA A 82 6.78 11.98 1.01
N ASN A 83 5.46 11.81 1.00
CA ASN A 83 4.55 12.77 0.37
C ASN A 83 4.57 14.14 1.09
N ASN A 84 4.80 14.15 2.41
CA ASN A 84 4.97 15.38 3.17
C ASN A 84 6.34 16.04 2.94
N ALA A 85 7.41 15.27 2.83
CA ALA A 85 8.76 15.79 2.64
C ALA A 85 8.91 16.61 1.35
N ALA A 86 8.40 16.11 0.22
CA ALA A 86 8.40 16.86 -1.04
C ALA A 86 7.59 18.16 -0.94
N ARG A 87 6.45 18.13 -0.25
CA ARG A 87 5.61 19.32 -0.02
C ARG A 87 6.30 20.35 0.86
N THR A 88 6.95 19.92 1.95
CA THR A 88 7.73 20.79 2.84
C THR A 88 8.92 21.41 2.11
N GLN A 89 9.62 20.65 1.26
CA GLN A 89 10.74 21.14 0.47
C GLN A 89 10.31 22.22 -0.53
N THR A 90 9.17 22.04 -1.23
CA THR A 90 8.62 23.06 -2.13
C THR A 90 8.26 24.34 -1.39
N PHE A 91 7.63 24.25 -0.21
CA PHE A 91 7.33 25.43 0.60
C PHE A 91 8.59 26.15 1.09
N ALA A 92 9.63 25.40 1.48
CA ALA A 92 10.91 25.96 1.88
C ALA A 92 11.60 26.72 0.72
N ILE A 93 11.57 26.17 -0.49
CA ILE A 93 12.13 26.82 -1.69
C ILE A 93 11.37 28.12 -2.01
N ILE A 94 10.03 28.08 -2.04
CA ILE A 94 9.20 29.27 -2.30
C ILE A 94 9.43 30.33 -1.23
N GLY A 95 9.45 29.95 0.05
CA GLY A 95 9.72 30.86 1.16
C GLY A 95 11.12 31.49 1.08
N SER A 96 12.11 30.73 0.63
CA SER A 96 13.48 31.24 0.41
C SER A 96 13.54 32.24 -0.75
N LEU A 97 12.82 32.00 -1.85
CA LEU A 97 12.77 32.93 -2.98
C LEU A 97 12.03 34.23 -2.60
N LEU A 98 10.92 34.12 -1.86
CA LEU A 98 10.19 35.27 -1.35
C LEU A 98 11.01 36.10 -0.36
N SER A 99 11.75 35.46 0.55
CA SER A 99 12.60 36.19 1.50
C SER A 99 13.71 36.98 0.78
N VAL A 100 14.35 36.37 -0.22
CA VAL A 100 15.36 37.04 -1.06
C VAL A 100 14.74 38.24 -1.80
N LEU A 101 13.56 38.09 -2.39
CA LEU A 101 12.85 39.18 -3.06
C LEU A 101 12.49 40.33 -2.12
N ILE A 102 11.98 40.03 -0.93
CA ILE A 102 11.62 41.04 0.08
C ILE A 102 12.87 41.81 0.53
N VAL A 103 13.98 41.11 0.77
CA VAL A 103 15.25 41.74 1.14
C VAL A 103 15.78 42.62 0.02
N ALA A 104 15.70 42.17 -1.23
CA ALA A 104 16.13 42.96 -2.39
C ALA A 104 15.28 44.23 -2.58
N LEU A 105 13.96 44.14 -2.41
CA LEU A 105 13.04 45.27 -2.53
C LEU A 105 13.13 46.27 -1.36
N THR A 106 13.49 45.81 -0.16
CA THR A 106 13.65 46.68 1.03
C THR A 106 15.03 47.33 1.11
N ARG A 107 16.01 46.83 0.35
CA ARG A 107 17.39 47.37 0.27
C ARG A 107 17.62 48.25 -0.95
N LEU A 108 16.61 48.43 -1.81
CA LEU A 108 16.56 49.38 -2.92
C LEU A 108 15.92 50.69 -2.44
#